data_AF-A0A5S3YZ97-F1
#
_entry.id   AF-A0A5S3YZ97-F1
#
_cell.length_a   1.000
_cell.length_b   1.000
_cell.length_c   1.000
_cell.angle_alpha   90.00
_cell.angle_beta   90.00
_cell.angle_gamma   90.00
#
_symmetry.space_group_name_H-M   'P 1'
#
loop_
_entity.id
_entity.type
_entity.pdbx_description
1 polymer ?
#
loop_
_entity_poly.entity_id
_entity_poly.type
_entity_poly.pdbx_seq_one_letter_code
_entity_poly.pdbx_strand_id
1 'polypeptide(L)'
;KLALDESQAAFDKAKADFGRTEQLITSGTISQADYDQLKAQFASAKSKLATARNNLAYTQLHASFNGVVARTHIEKFEEVQAKQTIVTLQDIERINLKVNIPESMMVHVSKEAPKQIYAEFAAIKGKQFPLSFVEVST
;
A
#
# COMPACT_ATOMS: atom_id res chain seq x y z
N LYS A 1 -16.73 2.18 -13.76
CA LYS A 1 -16.65 1.00 -14.66
C LYS A 1 -16.50 1.43 -16.12
N LEU A 2 -17.32 2.38 -16.60
CA LEU A 2 -17.20 2.99 -17.94
C LEU A 2 -15.75 3.28 -18.41
N ALA A 3 -14.93 3.97 -17.61
CA ALA A 3 -13.55 4.29 -18.00
C ALA A 3 -12.62 3.07 -18.14
N LEU A 4 -12.88 1.99 -17.38
CA LEU A 4 -12.14 0.74 -17.51
C LEU A 4 -12.54 0.03 -18.80
N ASP A 5 -13.85 -0.05 -19.06
CA ASP A 5 -14.39 -0.73 -20.23
C ASP A 5 -13.95 -0.03 -21.54
N GLU A 6 -13.97 1.31 -21.55
CA GLU A 6 -13.44 2.12 -22.65
C GLU A 6 -11.94 1.88 -22.87
N SER A 7 -11.15 1.88 -21.80
CA SER A 7 -9.71 1.63 -21.89
C SER A 7 -9.40 0.20 -22.33
N GLN A 8 -10.23 -0.77 -21.95
CA GLN A 8 -10.12 -2.17 -22.36
C GLN A 8 -10.41 -2.33 -23.85
N ALA A 9 -11.51 -1.73 -24.35
CA ALA A 9 -11.81 -1.72 -25.77
C ALA A 9 -10.70 -1.05 -26.60
N ALA A 10 -10.16 0.07 -26.13
CA ALA A 10 -9.05 0.76 -26.80
C ALA A 10 -7.76 -0.09 -26.82
N PHE A 11 -7.45 -0.80 -25.72
CA PHE A 11 -6.31 -1.72 -25.66
C PHE A 11 -6.48 -2.90 -26.61
N ASP A 12 -7.66 -3.52 -26.64
CA ASP A 12 -7.92 -4.69 -27.50
C ASP A 12 -7.83 -4.32 -28.98
N LYS A 13 -8.32 -3.13 -29.36
CA LYS A 13 -8.14 -2.58 -30.70
C LYS A 13 -6.66 -2.37 -31.03
N ALA A 14 -5.93 -1.64 -30.18
CA ALA A 14 -4.51 -1.35 -30.40
C ALA A 14 -3.65 -2.63 -30.43
N LYS A 15 -4.01 -3.64 -29.65
CA LYS A 15 -3.35 -4.96 -29.65
C LYS A 15 -3.57 -5.70 -30.96
N ALA A 16 -4.81 -5.71 -31.47
CA ALA A 16 -5.14 -6.35 -32.74
C ALA A 16 -4.46 -5.65 -33.92
N ASP A 17 -4.40 -4.31 -33.88
CA ASP A 17 -3.72 -3.52 -34.90
C ASP A 17 -2.20 -3.76 -34.86
N PHE A 18 -1.57 -3.71 -33.68
CA PHE A 18 -0.14 -4.02 -33.52
C PHE A 18 0.22 -5.44 -33.99
N GLY A 19 -0.60 -6.44 -33.68
CA GLY A 19 -0.39 -7.82 -34.14
C GLY A 19 -0.48 -7.96 -35.67
N ARG A 20 -1.38 -7.22 -36.32
CA ARG A 20 -1.42 -7.13 -37.80
C ARG A 20 -0.15 -6.46 -38.35
N THR A 21 0.28 -5.37 -37.74
CA THR A 21 1.48 -4.62 -38.15
C THR A 21 2.76 -5.45 -38.02
N GLU A 22 2.86 -6.31 -37.01
CA GLU A 22 4.00 -7.23 -36.79
C GLU A 22 4.11 -8.30 -37.90
N GLN A 23 2.98 -8.76 -38.42
CA GLN A 23 2.95 -9.63 -39.61
C GLN A 23 3.35 -8.87 -40.87
N LEU A 24 2.84 -7.65 -41.04
CA LEU A 24 3.04 -6.83 -42.23
C LEU A 24 4.47 -6.26 -42.38
N ILE A 25 5.15 -5.97 -41.26
CA ILE A 25 6.58 -5.55 -41.29
C ILE A 25 7.46 -6.74 -41.71
N THR A 26 7.12 -7.95 -41.27
CA THR A 26 7.82 -9.19 -41.64
C THR A 26 7.65 -9.50 -43.12
N SER A 27 6.48 -9.21 -43.70
CA SER A 27 6.21 -9.33 -45.14
C SER A 27 6.72 -8.15 -45.98
N GLY A 28 7.40 -7.17 -45.36
CA GLY A 28 7.96 -5.99 -46.05
C GLY A 28 6.91 -5.02 -46.62
N THR A 29 5.66 -5.11 -46.16
CA THR A 29 4.51 -4.38 -46.74
C THR A 29 4.29 -3.00 -46.11
N ILE A 30 4.94 -2.70 -44.98
CA ILE A 30 4.82 -1.42 -44.27
C ILE A 30 6.18 -0.82 -43.96
N SER A 31 6.22 0.48 -43.68
CA SER A 31 7.43 1.16 -43.25
C SER A 31 7.75 0.88 -41.77
N GLN A 32 9.04 0.99 -41.41
CA GLN A 32 9.47 0.92 -40.01
C GLN A 32 8.83 2.03 -39.15
N ALA A 33 8.59 3.20 -39.74
CA ALA A 33 7.94 4.32 -39.08
C ALA A 33 6.49 4.00 -38.69
N ASP A 34 5.74 3.34 -39.58
CA ASP A 34 4.37 2.91 -39.27
C ASP A 34 4.35 1.87 -38.15
N TYR A 35 5.29 0.92 -38.18
CA TYR A 35 5.44 -0.08 -37.12
C TYR A 35 5.70 0.57 -35.76
N ASP A 36 6.65 1.50 -35.69
CA ASP A 36 6.99 2.20 -34.45
C ASP A 36 5.83 3.07 -33.95
N GLN A 37 5.06 3.69 -34.85
CA GLN A 37 3.87 4.46 -34.49
C GLN A 37 2.78 3.57 -33.87
N LEU A 38 2.48 2.42 -34.47
CA LEU A 38 1.49 1.47 -33.94
C LEU A 38 1.96 0.82 -32.64
N LYS A 39 3.26 0.54 -32.52
CA LYS A 39 3.88 0.10 -31.27
C LYS A 39 3.73 1.12 -30.16
N ALA A 40 3.96 2.40 -30.45
CA ALA A 40 3.77 3.49 -29.50
C ALA A 40 2.29 3.65 -29.09
N GLN A 41 1.35 3.51 -30.05
CA GLN A 41 -0.09 3.50 -29.74
C GLN A 41 -0.48 2.34 -28.82
N PHE A 42 0.00 1.13 -29.10
CA PHE A 42 -0.24 -0.03 -28.24
C PHE A 42 0.32 0.18 -26.82
N ALA A 43 1.54 0.69 -26.71
CA ALA A 43 2.14 1.02 -25.41
C ALA A 43 1.32 2.08 -24.65
N SER A 44 0.84 3.12 -25.34
CA SER A 44 -0.03 4.15 -24.75
C SER A 44 -1.36 3.57 -24.26
N ALA A 45 -2.03 2.76 -25.08
CA ALA A 45 -3.28 2.10 -24.71
C ALA A 45 -3.11 1.15 -23.52
N LYS A 46 -2.01 0.39 -23.47
CA LYS A 46 -1.64 -0.47 -22.34
C LYS A 46 -1.46 0.33 -21.04
N SER A 47 -0.78 1.47 -21.11
CA SER A 47 -0.60 2.35 -19.94
C SER A 47 -1.94 2.94 -19.47
N LYS A 48 -2.80 3.37 -20.39
CA LYS A 48 -4.15 3.87 -20.05
C LYS A 48 -5.00 2.81 -19.37
N LEU A 49 -4.98 1.58 -19.86
CA LEU A 49 -5.63 0.43 -19.24
C LEU A 49 -5.13 0.20 -17.80
N ALA A 50 -3.82 0.20 -17.60
CA ALA A 50 -3.21 0.02 -16.29
C ALA A 50 -3.66 1.11 -15.31
N THR A 51 -3.68 2.37 -15.74
CA THR A 51 -4.18 3.49 -14.94
C THR A 51 -5.66 3.33 -14.59
N ALA A 52 -6.51 2.97 -15.56
CA ALA A 52 -7.93 2.76 -15.30
C ALA A 52 -8.19 1.59 -14.32
N ARG A 53 -7.40 0.51 -14.41
CA ARG A 53 -7.45 -0.60 -13.45
C ARG A 53 -7.00 -0.18 -12.06
N ASN A 54 -5.92 0.57 -11.96
CA ASN A 54 -5.42 1.07 -10.67
C ASN A 54 -6.43 2.01 -10.01
N ASN A 55 -7.03 2.92 -10.78
CA ASN A 55 -8.07 3.82 -10.26
C ASN A 55 -9.28 3.04 -9.75
N LEU A 56 -9.70 1.98 -10.45
CA LEU A 56 -10.77 1.11 -9.97
C LEU A 56 -10.36 0.37 -8.68
N ALA A 57 -9.13 -0.14 -8.61
CA ALA A 57 -8.61 -0.79 -7.41
C ALA A 57 -8.57 0.19 -6.23
N TYR A 58 -8.19 1.45 -6.45
CA TYR A 58 -8.20 2.50 -5.41
C TYR A 58 -9.60 2.89 -4.92
N THR A 59 -10.67 2.49 -5.60
CA THR A 59 -12.04 2.63 -5.06
C THR A 59 -12.34 1.65 -3.92
N GLN A 60 -11.54 0.59 -3.79
CA GLN A 60 -11.66 -0.39 -2.72
C GLN A 60 -10.47 -0.23 -1.77
N LEU A 61 -10.77 0.17 -0.54
CA LEU A 61 -9.75 0.32 0.50
C LEU A 61 -9.59 -1.01 1.23
N HIS A 62 -8.39 -1.58 1.13
CA HIS A 62 -8.00 -2.78 1.85
C HIS A 62 -7.08 -2.41 3.02
N ALA A 63 -7.26 -3.06 4.16
CA ALA A 63 -6.35 -2.95 5.29
C ALA A 63 -4.99 -3.57 4.92
N SER A 64 -3.90 -2.88 5.24
CA SER A 64 -2.53 -3.35 4.98
C SER A 64 -2.06 -4.42 5.97
N PHE A 65 -2.73 -4.55 7.11
CA PHE A 65 -2.44 -5.53 8.16
C PHE A 65 -3.71 -5.90 8.94
N ASN A 66 -3.65 -6.99 9.72
CA ASN A 66 -4.74 -7.40 10.60
C ASN A 66 -4.77 -6.51 11.84
N GLY A 67 -5.93 -5.95 12.16
CA GLY A 67 -6.07 -5.07 13.31
C GLY A 67 -7.53 -4.76 13.61
N VAL A 68 -7.74 -3.85 14.55
CA VAL A 68 -9.08 -3.38 14.91
C VAL A 68 -9.27 -1.96 14.40
N VAL A 69 -10.44 -1.70 13.80
CA VAL A 69 -10.81 -0.34 13.40
C VAL A 69 -11.05 0.48 14.66
N ALA A 70 -10.15 1.43 14.94
CA ALA A 70 -10.25 2.29 16.12
C ALA A 70 -11.29 3.39 15.91
N ARG A 71 -11.25 4.06 14.75
CA ARG A 71 -12.17 5.14 14.38
C ARG A 71 -12.38 5.19 12.86
N THR A 72 -13.61 5.46 12.47
CA THR A 72 -13.99 5.83 11.10
C THR A 72 -14.20 7.33 11.07
N HIS A 73 -13.57 8.03 10.13
CA HIS A 73 -13.61 9.50 10.02
C HIS A 73 -14.58 10.01 8.94
N ILE A 74 -15.21 9.09 8.20
CA ILE A 74 -16.15 9.40 7.13
C ILE A 74 -17.46 8.66 7.32
N GLU A 75 -18.54 9.25 6.82
CA GLU A 75 -19.84 8.61 6.79
C GLU A 75 -20.11 7.93 5.45
N LYS A 76 -21.10 7.03 5.43
CA LYS A 76 -21.54 6.40 4.19
C LYS A 76 -22.08 7.48 3.24
N PHE A 77 -21.71 7.37 1.96
CA PHE A 77 -22.10 8.29 0.89
C PHE A 77 -21.47 9.70 0.96
N GLU A 78 -20.47 9.89 1.82
CA GLU A 78 -19.68 11.12 1.82
C GLU A 78 -18.70 11.14 0.64
N GLU A 79 -18.53 12.32 0.03
CA GLU A 79 -17.53 12.51 -1.02
C GLU A 79 -16.14 12.62 -0.39
N VAL A 80 -15.24 11.71 -0.76
CA VAL A 80 -13.87 11.67 -0.24
C VAL A 80 -12.87 12.18 -1.26
N GLN A 81 -11.96 13.04 -0.82
CA GLN A 81 -10.87 13.54 -1.65
C GLN A 81 -9.63 12.63 -1.56
N ALA A 82 -8.76 12.69 -2.57
CA ALA A 82 -7.51 11.96 -2.54
C ALA A 82 -6.66 12.37 -1.33
N LYS A 83 -6.07 11.38 -0.63
CA LYS A 83 -5.26 11.53 0.60
C LYS A 83 -6.05 11.90 1.86
N GLN A 84 -7.38 11.97 1.80
CA GLN A 84 -8.20 12.14 3.00
C GLN A 84 -8.13 10.88 3.87
N THR A 85 -8.00 11.05 5.19
CA THR A 85 -8.03 9.93 6.13
C THR A 85 -9.45 9.43 6.31
N ILE A 86 -9.66 8.13 6.08
CA ILE A 86 -10.98 7.49 6.08
C ILE A 86 -11.16 6.63 7.33
N VAL A 87 -10.14 5.82 7.67
CA VAL A 87 -10.18 4.91 8.83
C VAL A 87 -8.83 4.93 9.53
N THR A 88 -8.87 4.88 10.86
CA THR A 88 -7.69 4.59 11.69
C THR A 88 -7.74 3.12 12.12
N LEU A 89 -6.78 2.33 11.64
CA LEU A 89 -6.61 0.94 12.01
C LEU A 89 -5.52 0.82 13.07
N GLN A 90 -5.78 0.05 14.12
CA GLN A 90 -4.83 -0.19 15.20
C GLN A 90 -4.46 -1.67 15.25
N ASP A 91 -3.15 -1.94 15.24
CA ASP A 91 -2.63 -3.28 15.55
C ASP A 91 -2.68 -3.49 17.06
N ILE A 92 -3.35 -4.56 17.48
CA ILE A 92 -3.46 -4.97 18.89
C ILE A 92 -2.68 -6.25 19.19
N GLU A 93 -2.05 -6.88 18.19
CA GLU A 93 -1.25 -8.09 18.40
C GLU A 93 0.08 -7.76 19.10
N ARG A 94 0.64 -6.58 18.83
CA ARG A 94 1.91 -6.12 19.41
C ARG A 94 1.72 -4.83 20.19
N ILE A 95 1.70 -4.95 21.51
CA ILE A 95 1.63 -3.79 22.40
C ILE A 95 3.04 -3.36 22.77
N ASN A 96 3.44 -2.18 22.31
CA ASN A 96 4.71 -1.56 22.70
C ASN A 96 4.51 -0.66 23.92
N LEU A 97 5.33 -0.84 24.94
CA LEU A 97 5.36 0.01 26.13
C LEU A 97 6.50 1.01 26.00
N LYS A 98 6.15 2.31 25.92
CA LYS A 98 7.12 3.39 25.97
C LYS A 98 7.29 3.85 27.42
N VAL A 99 8.51 3.76 27.94
CA VAL A 99 8.86 4.21 29.29
C VAL A 99 9.91 5.31 29.18
N ASN A 100 9.63 6.46 29.79
CA ASN A 100 10.60 7.55 29.85
C ASN A 100 11.49 7.36 31.08
N ILE A 101 12.78 7.15 30.86
CA ILE A 101 13.78 6.95 31.93
C ILE A 101 14.73 8.16 31.92
N PRO A 102 14.89 8.86 33.06
CA PRO A 102 15.92 9.90 33.20
C PRO A 102 17.32 9.39 32.85
N GLU A 103 18.09 10.20 32.13
CA GLU A 103 19.42 9.84 31.63
C GLU A 103 20.39 9.45 32.75
N SER A 104 20.31 10.08 33.92
CA SER A 104 21.10 9.74 35.10
C SER A 104 20.90 8.31 35.60
N MET A 105 19.69 7.74 35.40
CA MET A 105 19.41 6.34 35.71
C MET A 105 19.80 5.41 34.56
N MET A 106 19.75 5.88 33.31
CA MET A 106 20.13 5.10 32.12
C MET A 106 21.62 4.69 32.13
N VAL A 107 22.51 5.55 32.66
CA VAL A 107 23.96 5.26 32.79
C VAL A 107 24.23 4.02 33.65
N HIS A 108 23.39 3.75 34.65
CA HIS A 108 23.50 2.59 35.54
C HIS A 108 22.90 1.30 34.94
N VAL A 109 22.17 1.41 33.83
CA VAL A 109 21.42 0.31 33.20
C VAL A 109 22.16 -0.28 31.98
N SER A 110 23.26 0.32 31.51
CA SER A 110 24.03 -0.15 30.32
C SER A 110 25.26 -0.98 30.71
N LYS A 111 25.38 -2.27 30.32
CA LYS A 111 25.72 -2.72 28.95
C LYS A 111 25.01 -4.00 28.48
N GLU A 112 24.20 -4.63 29.34
CA GLU A 112 23.52 -5.89 29.03
C GLU A 112 22.01 -5.66 29.09
N ALA A 113 21.27 -6.17 28.10
CA ALA A 113 19.81 -6.12 28.13
C ALA A 113 19.31 -6.70 29.46
N PRO A 114 18.44 -5.99 30.21
CA PRO A 114 17.93 -6.50 31.47
C PRO A 114 17.29 -7.87 31.24
N LYS A 115 17.80 -8.91 31.91
CA LYS A 115 17.46 -10.31 31.62
C LYS A 115 15.99 -10.64 31.82
N GLN A 116 15.28 -9.88 32.66
CA GLN A 116 13.86 -10.04 32.91
C GLN A 116 13.23 -8.66 33.17
N ILE A 117 12.35 -8.23 32.26
CA ILE A 117 11.57 -7.00 32.38
C ILE A 117 10.11 -7.41 32.53
N TYR A 118 9.41 -6.82 33.49
CA TYR A 118 7.99 -7.04 33.69
C TYR A 118 7.25 -5.70 33.72
N ALA A 119 6.09 -5.64 33.06
CA ALA A 119 5.11 -4.58 33.29
C ALA A 119 4.06 -5.07 34.28
N GLU A 120 3.70 -4.21 35.24
CA GLU A 120 2.49 -4.34 36.03
C GLU A 120 1.61 -3.12 35.76
N PHE A 121 0.32 -3.36 35.51
CA PHE A 121 -0.65 -2.29 35.28
C PHE A 121 -1.44 -2.04 36.55
N ALA A 122 -1.57 -0.78 36.97
CA ALA A 122 -2.36 -0.42 38.14
C ALA A 122 -3.82 -0.90 38.06
N ALA A 123 -4.36 -1.02 36.83
CA ALA A 123 -5.70 -1.54 36.56
C ALA A 123 -5.83 -3.07 36.77
N ILE A 124 -4.72 -3.81 36.74
CA ILE A 124 -4.69 -5.27 36.85
C ILE A 124 -3.69 -5.65 37.94
N LYS A 125 -4.08 -5.42 39.20
CA LYS A 125 -3.23 -5.68 40.37
C LYS A 125 -2.79 -7.15 40.40
N GLY A 126 -1.49 -7.37 40.60
CA GLY A 126 -0.93 -8.71 40.80
C GLY A 126 -0.71 -9.53 39.52
N LYS A 127 -0.85 -8.94 38.32
CA LYS A 127 -0.43 -9.58 37.08
C LYS A 127 0.82 -8.89 36.52
N GLN A 128 1.89 -9.68 36.39
CA GLN A 128 3.12 -9.27 35.74
C GLN A 128 3.12 -9.79 34.30
N PHE A 129 3.40 -8.89 33.36
CA PHE A 129 3.51 -9.20 31.94
C PHE A 129 4.98 -9.20 31.55
N PRO A 130 5.56 -10.34 31.14
CA PRO A 130 6.94 -10.38 30.69
C PRO A 130 7.10 -9.53 29.42
N LEU A 131 8.13 -8.68 29.39
CA LEU A 131 8.43 -7.81 28.26
C LEU A 131 9.74 -8.22 27.60
N SER A 132 9.77 -8.06 26.28
CA SER A 132 11.00 -8.15 25.49
C SER A 132 11.51 -6.74 25.22
N PHE A 133 12.81 -6.53 25.43
CA PHE A 133 13.47 -5.28 25.07
C PHE A 133 13.47 -5.13 23.54
N VAL A 134 12.92 -4.02 23.03
CA VAL A 134 12.87 -3.73 21.60
C VAL A 134 13.97 -2.75 21.21
N GLU A 135 13.91 -1.52 21.72
CA GLU A 135 14.89 -0.48 21.44
C GLU A 135 14.94 0.58 22.54
N VAL A 136 16.04 1.31 22.60
CA VAL A 136 16.18 2.55 23.37
C VAL A 136 16.50 3.69 22.40
N SER A 137 15.79 4.80 22.54
CA SER A 137 16.05 6.03 21.79
C SER A 137 16.16 7.19 22.78
N THR A 138 17.17 8.04 22.57
CA THR A 138 17.41 9.26 23.35
C THR A 138 16.67 10.44 22.74
#